data_AF-A0A4Q4UU07-F1
#
_entry.id   AF-A0A4Q4UU07-F1
#
_cell.length_a   1.000
_cell.length_b   1.000
_cell.length_c   1.000
_cell.angle_alpha   90.00
_cell.angle_beta   90.00
_cell.angle_gamma   90.00
#
_symmetry.space_group_name_H-M   'P 1'
#
loop_
_entity.id
_entity.type
_entity.pdbx_description
1 polymer ?
#
loop_
_entity_poly.entity_id
_entity_poly.type
_entity_poly.pdbx_seq_one_letter_code
_entity_poly.pdbx_strand_id
1 'polypeptide(L)'
;MYSRSIASSLPKSATGLHIAPESQLDLRPESDIVSELCSFRSVTSEKNVWAFWDKGLDSMYTSYRCTVLNWVRKLGPSWTVRVVDLVEGSPKNVYNYVGRDWFPDCFVNRTMGGFPRGAKLRGPCASTAAVRARRPARSGTRRGSFGNYMLAARKGCVFIGNWHKGYKEFWKGGTNVDGFHKLPLVQDIGLAEDMADWNF
;
A
#
# COMPACT_ATOMS: atom_id res chain seq x y z
N MET A 1 -8.94 21.60 -15.77
CA MET A 1 -7.94 21.61 -16.86
C MET A 1 -6.58 21.85 -16.21
N TYR A 2 -5.78 20.81 -15.96
CA TYR A 2 -4.41 21.01 -15.46
C TYR A 2 -3.56 21.47 -16.65
N SER A 3 -3.24 22.76 -16.69
CA SER A 3 -2.31 23.33 -17.65
C SER A 3 -0.95 22.63 -17.49
N ARG A 4 -0.56 21.81 -18.47
CA ARG A 4 0.81 21.28 -18.57
C ARG A 4 1.71 22.43 -19.07
N SER A 5 2.01 23.37 -18.20
CA SER A 5 2.97 24.42 -18.49
C SER A 5 3.67 24.81 -17.21
N ILE A 6 4.67 24.02 -16.83
CA ILE A 6 6.07 24.44 -16.60
C ILE A 6 6.89 23.15 -16.76
N ALA A 7 7.60 22.97 -17.87
CA ALA A 7 8.65 21.96 -17.92
C ALA A 7 9.79 22.46 -17.02
N SER A 8 9.70 22.18 -15.72
CA SER A 8 10.82 22.45 -14.81
C SER A 8 11.98 21.55 -15.24
N SER A 9 13.10 22.16 -15.57
CA SER A 9 14.33 21.41 -15.78
C SER A 9 14.71 20.67 -14.49
N LEU A 10 15.31 19.49 -14.62
CA LEU A 10 15.82 18.75 -13.46
C LEU A 10 16.84 19.64 -12.73
N PRO A 11 16.81 19.70 -11.38
CA PRO A 11 17.80 20.46 -10.62
C PRO A 11 19.21 19.98 -10.96
N LYS A 12 20.12 20.91 -11.29
CA LYS A 12 21.52 20.56 -11.66
C LYS A 12 22.27 19.80 -10.56
N SER A 13 21.88 20.01 -9.29
CA SER A 13 22.46 19.31 -8.14
C SER A 13 22.00 17.85 -8.02
N ALA A 14 20.91 17.46 -8.68
CA ALA A 14 20.39 16.09 -8.64
C ALA A 14 20.99 15.25 -9.77
N THR A 15 22.11 14.59 -9.48
CA THR A 15 22.79 13.70 -10.42
C THR A 15 22.06 12.36 -10.56
N GLY A 16 22.18 11.71 -11.72
CA GLY A 16 21.58 10.38 -11.98
C GLY A 16 20.08 10.37 -12.32
N LEU A 17 19.42 11.53 -12.34
CA LEU A 17 18.03 11.65 -12.79
C LEU A 17 17.94 11.90 -14.29
N HIS A 18 16.95 11.28 -14.94
CA HIS A 18 16.59 11.56 -16.33
C HIS A 18 15.07 11.72 -16.44
N ILE A 19 14.63 12.53 -17.40
CA ILE A 19 13.21 12.68 -17.70
C ILE A 19 12.75 11.41 -18.44
N ALA A 20 11.73 10.75 -17.90
CA ALA A 20 11.12 9.60 -18.58
C ALA A 20 10.46 10.07 -19.89
N PRO A 21 10.80 9.46 -21.05
CA PRO A 21 10.18 9.79 -22.33
C PRO A 21 8.66 9.64 -22.29
N GLU A 22 7.92 10.53 -22.95
CA GLU A 22 6.45 10.46 -23.04
C GLU A 22 5.96 9.13 -23.63
N SER A 23 6.73 8.54 -24.55
CA SER A 23 6.45 7.22 -25.14
C SER A 23 6.46 6.06 -24.15
N GLN A 24 7.05 6.25 -22.96
CA GLN A 24 7.05 5.27 -21.88
C GLN A 24 5.96 5.51 -20.83
N LEU A 25 5.22 6.62 -20.95
CA LEU A 25 4.21 7.03 -19.99
C LEU A 25 2.80 6.70 -20.48
N ASP A 26 1.90 6.37 -19.56
CA ASP A 26 0.46 6.41 -19.85
C ASP A 26 -0.02 7.87 -19.82
N LEU A 27 -0.41 8.40 -20.97
CA LEU A 27 -0.85 9.78 -21.13
C LEU A 27 -2.37 9.95 -21.19
N ARG A 28 -3.14 8.87 -20.95
CA ARG A 28 -4.59 8.93 -20.96
C ARG A 28 -5.12 9.98 -19.95
N PRO A 29 -6.29 10.58 -20.23
CA PRO A 29 -7.00 11.40 -19.27
C PRO A 29 -7.16 10.69 -17.91
N GLU A 30 -7.14 11.47 -16.83
CA GLU A 30 -7.31 10.90 -15.50
C GLU A 30 -8.65 10.17 -15.35
N SER A 31 -9.72 10.67 -15.97
CA SER A 31 -11.04 10.03 -16.00
C SER A 31 -10.96 8.58 -16.50
N ASP A 32 -10.16 8.34 -17.53
CA ASP A 32 -10.06 7.04 -18.19
C ASP A 32 -9.26 6.08 -17.31
N ILE A 33 -8.17 6.57 -16.71
CA ILE A 33 -7.39 5.81 -15.73
C ILE A 33 -8.26 5.46 -14.52
N VAL A 34 -9.03 6.41 -13.99
CA VAL A 34 -9.90 6.19 -12.83
C VAL A 34 -11.02 5.22 -13.19
N SER A 35 -11.63 5.34 -14.36
CA SER A 35 -12.63 4.41 -14.85
C SER A 35 -12.09 2.98 -14.93
N GLU A 36 -10.88 2.81 -15.48
CA GLU A 36 -10.22 1.52 -15.54
C GLU A 36 -9.89 0.98 -14.14
N LEU A 37 -9.33 1.81 -13.26
CA LEU A 37 -9.04 1.44 -11.86
C LEU A 37 -10.30 1.06 -11.10
N CYS A 38 -11.47 1.60 -11.48
CA CYS A 38 -12.79 1.32 -10.92
C CYS A 38 -13.40 -0.02 -11.43
N SER A 39 -12.82 -0.63 -12.46
CA SER A 39 -13.34 -1.83 -13.13
C SER A 39 -12.63 -3.12 -12.71
N PHE A 40 -13.32 -4.26 -12.86
CA PHE A 40 -12.69 -5.57 -12.72
C PHE A 40 -11.89 -5.93 -13.98
N ARG A 41 -10.70 -6.52 -13.82
CA ARG A 41 -9.92 -7.05 -14.94
C ARG A 41 -9.35 -8.41 -14.55
N SER A 42 -9.41 -9.42 -15.41
CA SER A 42 -8.72 -10.68 -15.14
C SER A 42 -7.19 -10.49 -15.07
N VAL A 43 -6.51 -11.39 -14.35
CA VAL A 43 -5.04 -11.38 -14.24
C VAL A 43 -4.46 -12.22 -15.38
N THR A 44 -3.84 -11.57 -16.35
CA THR A 44 -3.32 -12.22 -17.58
C THR A 44 -1.80 -12.18 -17.70
N SER A 45 -1.11 -11.50 -16.78
CA SER A 45 0.34 -11.30 -16.76
C SER A 45 0.84 -11.28 -15.32
N GLU A 46 2.14 -11.43 -15.11
CA GLU A 46 2.79 -11.27 -13.79
C GLU A 46 3.05 -9.79 -13.45
N LYS A 47 3.08 -8.90 -14.45
CA LYS A 47 3.33 -7.46 -14.28
C LYS A 47 2.12 -6.73 -13.68
N ASN A 48 1.94 -6.88 -12.37
CA ASN A 48 0.88 -6.22 -11.63
C ASN A 48 1.43 -5.46 -10.43
N VAL A 49 0.79 -4.35 -10.12
CA VAL A 49 0.93 -3.65 -8.83
C VAL A 49 -0.41 -3.69 -8.14
N TRP A 50 -0.44 -4.23 -6.93
CA TRP A 50 -1.65 -4.36 -6.13
C TRP A 50 -1.62 -3.36 -4.98
N ALA A 51 -2.73 -2.65 -4.80
CA ALA A 51 -2.98 -1.79 -3.67
C ALA A 51 -4.31 -2.19 -3.04
N PHE A 52 -4.39 -2.10 -1.72
CA PHE A 52 -5.60 -2.40 -0.98
C PHE A 52 -6.12 -1.15 -0.26
N TRP A 53 -7.41 -0.87 -0.41
CA TRP A 53 -8.08 0.17 0.36
C TRP A 53 -9.49 -0.33 0.71
N ASP A 54 -9.72 -0.67 1.97
CA ASP A 54 -10.93 -1.36 2.45
C ASP A 54 -12.24 -0.69 1.97
N LYS A 55 -12.25 0.64 1.88
CA LYS A 55 -13.42 1.46 1.53
C LYS A 55 -13.48 1.89 0.06
N GLY A 56 -12.59 1.36 -0.79
CA GLY A 56 -12.56 1.68 -2.23
C GLY A 56 -11.87 3.01 -2.57
N LEU A 57 -11.55 3.16 -3.85
CA LEU A 57 -10.74 4.25 -4.41
C LEU A 57 -11.30 5.65 -4.10
N ASP A 58 -12.61 5.83 -4.13
CA ASP A 58 -13.23 7.16 -3.91
C ASP A 58 -13.09 7.67 -2.48
N SER A 59 -12.95 6.75 -1.52
CA SER A 59 -12.72 7.08 -0.11
C SER A 59 -11.24 7.27 0.23
N MET A 60 -10.35 6.99 -0.72
CA MET A 60 -8.90 7.11 -0.55
C MET A 60 -8.52 8.59 -0.41
N TYR A 61 -7.58 8.89 0.48
CA TYR A 61 -7.05 10.25 0.59
C TYR A 61 -6.45 10.72 -0.74
N THR A 62 -6.66 11.99 -1.07
CA THR A 62 -6.23 12.58 -2.36
C THR A 62 -4.74 12.32 -2.66
N SER A 63 -3.86 12.43 -1.67
CA SER A 63 -2.42 12.17 -1.86
C SER A 63 -2.10 10.72 -2.25
N TYR A 64 -2.83 9.74 -1.73
CA TYR A 64 -2.67 8.34 -2.09
C TYR A 64 -3.27 8.06 -3.47
N ARG A 65 -4.41 8.68 -3.80
CA ARG A 65 -4.98 8.61 -5.15
C ARG A 65 -4.00 9.17 -6.18
N CYS A 66 -3.37 10.31 -5.92
CA CYS A 66 -2.30 10.84 -6.77
C CYS A 66 -1.13 9.86 -6.91
N THR A 67 -0.77 9.15 -5.84
CA THR A 67 0.30 8.16 -5.86
C THR A 67 -0.05 6.98 -6.77
N VAL A 68 -1.24 6.39 -6.64
CA VAL A 68 -1.75 5.32 -7.52
C VAL A 68 -1.79 5.77 -8.98
N LEU A 69 -2.31 6.97 -9.23
CA LEU A 69 -2.37 7.58 -10.54
C LEU A 69 -0.99 7.77 -11.17
N ASN A 70 0.03 8.09 -10.36
CA ASN A 70 1.41 8.19 -10.82
C ASN A 70 2.00 6.81 -11.16
N TRP A 71 1.64 5.73 -10.44
CA TRP A 71 2.07 4.38 -10.79
C TRP A 71 1.55 3.96 -12.16
N VAL A 72 0.26 4.18 -12.45
CA VAL A 72 -0.32 3.88 -13.76
C VAL A 72 0.46 4.62 -14.86
N ARG A 73 0.70 5.92 -14.66
CA ARG A 73 1.44 6.74 -15.63
C ARG A 73 2.86 6.26 -15.85
N LYS A 74 3.59 5.93 -14.79
CA LYS A 74 5.03 5.63 -14.86
C LYS A 74 5.32 4.20 -15.30
N LEU A 75 4.47 3.25 -14.97
CA LEU A 75 4.63 1.86 -15.40
C LEU A 75 4.12 1.64 -16.83
N GLY A 76 3.24 2.53 -17.29
CA GLY A 76 2.69 2.51 -18.64
C GLY A 76 1.80 1.29 -18.90
N PRO A 77 1.42 1.04 -20.15
CA PRO A 77 0.46 -0.02 -20.51
C PRO A 77 1.02 -1.44 -20.31
N SER A 78 2.32 -1.58 -20.07
CA SER A 78 2.97 -2.90 -19.88
C SER A 78 2.73 -3.51 -18.50
N TRP A 79 2.20 -2.74 -17.55
CA TRP A 79 1.83 -3.18 -16.21
C TRP A 79 0.36 -2.90 -15.93
N THR A 80 -0.25 -3.69 -15.05
CA THR A 80 -1.60 -3.43 -14.56
C THR A 80 -1.56 -3.01 -13.09
N VAL A 81 -2.02 -1.80 -12.78
CA VAL A 81 -2.23 -1.34 -11.40
C VAL A 81 -3.65 -1.68 -10.97
N ARG A 82 -3.81 -2.25 -9.78
CA ARG A 82 -5.07 -2.75 -9.26
C ARG A 82 -5.29 -2.21 -7.85
N VAL A 83 -6.39 -1.49 -7.65
CA VAL A 83 -6.82 -1.07 -6.32
C VAL A 83 -7.99 -1.95 -5.92
N VAL A 84 -7.76 -2.87 -4.99
CA VAL A 84 -8.78 -3.78 -4.47
C VAL A 84 -9.35 -3.27 -3.14
N ASP A 85 -10.59 -3.64 -2.86
CA ASP A 85 -11.35 -3.17 -1.70
C ASP A 85 -12.14 -4.28 -1.00
N LEU A 86 -12.89 -3.92 0.05
CA LEU A 86 -13.87 -4.79 0.70
C LEU A 86 -15.29 -4.24 0.55
N VAL A 87 -15.54 -3.34 -0.39
CA VAL A 87 -16.87 -2.75 -0.58
C VAL A 87 -17.80 -3.82 -1.14
N GLU A 88 -18.97 -3.98 -0.53
CA GLU A 88 -19.96 -4.97 -0.95
C GLU A 88 -20.49 -4.64 -2.35
N GLY A 89 -20.58 -5.65 -3.23
CA GLY A 89 -20.96 -5.47 -4.63
C GLY A 89 -19.91 -4.75 -5.50
N SER A 90 -18.76 -4.32 -4.94
CA SER A 90 -17.73 -3.66 -5.74
C SER A 90 -17.11 -4.64 -6.75
N PRO A 91 -16.94 -4.23 -8.02
CA PRO A 91 -16.20 -5.04 -9.00
C PRO A 91 -14.71 -5.23 -8.59
N LYS A 92 -14.21 -4.39 -7.68
CA LYS A 92 -12.83 -4.44 -7.17
C LYS A 92 -12.71 -5.16 -5.85
N ASN A 93 -13.79 -5.79 -5.39
CA ASN A 93 -13.74 -6.54 -4.17
C ASN A 93 -12.61 -7.57 -4.25
N VAL A 94 -11.74 -7.63 -3.24
CA VAL A 94 -10.55 -8.49 -3.25
C VAL A 94 -10.92 -9.97 -3.47
N TYR A 95 -12.13 -10.38 -3.05
CA TYR A 95 -12.62 -11.74 -3.22
C TYR A 95 -12.97 -12.13 -4.67
N ASN A 96 -12.93 -11.18 -5.62
CA ASN A 96 -13.00 -11.47 -7.04
C ASN A 96 -11.67 -12.03 -7.59
N TYR A 97 -10.58 -11.94 -6.81
CA TYR A 97 -9.24 -12.37 -7.22
C TYR A 97 -8.70 -13.55 -6.42
N VAL A 98 -9.02 -13.63 -5.13
CA VAL A 98 -8.54 -14.68 -4.22
C VAL A 98 -9.67 -15.12 -3.27
N GLY A 99 -9.59 -16.36 -2.78
CA GLY A 99 -10.55 -16.90 -1.81
C GLY A 99 -10.46 -16.24 -0.43
N ARG A 100 -11.46 -16.44 0.42
CA ARG A 100 -11.44 -15.93 1.81
C ARG A 100 -10.34 -16.59 2.65
N ASP A 101 -10.01 -17.83 2.34
CA ASP A 101 -8.95 -18.64 2.95
C ASP A 101 -7.54 -18.06 2.72
N TRP A 102 -7.38 -17.13 1.78
CA TRP A 102 -6.13 -16.36 1.63
C TRP A 102 -5.87 -15.40 2.79
N PHE A 103 -6.88 -15.02 3.57
CA PHE A 103 -6.73 -14.01 4.61
C PHE A 103 -6.97 -14.60 6.02
N PRO A 104 -6.43 -13.96 7.08
CA PRO A 104 -6.79 -14.28 8.45
C PRO A 104 -8.26 -14.02 8.73
N ASP A 105 -8.85 -14.74 9.69
CA ASP A 105 -10.26 -14.59 10.07
C ASP A 105 -10.60 -13.15 10.45
N CYS A 106 -9.68 -12.43 11.10
CA CYS A 106 -9.92 -11.04 11.48
C CYS A 106 -9.99 -10.08 10.29
N PHE A 107 -9.32 -10.39 9.17
CA PHE A 107 -9.49 -9.64 7.92
C PHE A 107 -10.86 -9.95 7.30
N VAL A 108 -11.21 -11.25 7.21
CA VAL A 108 -12.48 -11.70 6.61
C VAL A 108 -13.68 -11.14 7.37
N ASN A 109 -13.61 -11.17 8.70
CA ASN A 109 -14.66 -10.70 9.60
C ASN A 109 -14.61 -9.19 9.87
N ARG A 110 -13.69 -8.45 9.24
CA ARG A 110 -13.51 -6.99 9.41
C ARG A 110 -13.28 -6.56 10.86
N THR A 111 -12.61 -7.42 11.63
CA THR A 111 -12.24 -7.15 13.03
C THR A 111 -10.76 -6.79 13.19
N MET A 112 -9.97 -6.89 12.12
CA MET A 112 -8.57 -6.48 12.09
C MET A 112 -8.42 -5.01 12.48
N GLY A 113 -7.80 -4.79 13.63
CA GLY A 113 -7.54 -3.51 14.24
C GLY A 113 -6.10 -3.40 14.74
N GLY A 114 -5.85 -2.38 15.54
CA GLY A 114 -4.51 -2.01 15.96
C GLY A 114 -4.29 -0.52 15.82
N PHE A 115 -3.53 0.04 16.74
CA PHE A 115 -3.43 1.48 16.89
C PHE A 115 -2.13 2.02 16.32
N PRO A 116 -2.13 3.31 15.95
CA PRO A 116 -1.56 4.25 16.91
C PRO A 116 -2.40 5.51 17.06
N ARG A 117 -2.85 5.89 18.27
CA ARG A 117 -3.09 7.30 18.67
C ARG A 117 -4.19 8.14 17.99
N GLY A 118 -4.52 7.88 16.72
CA GLY A 118 -4.94 8.93 15.78
C GLY A 118 -4.83 8.62 14.28
N ALA A 119 -4.36 7.44 13.88
CA ALA A 119 -4.62 6.90 12.54
C ALA A 119 -5.50 5.66 12.71
N LYS A 120 -6.83 5.80 12.52
CA LYS A 120 -7.65 4.65 12.12
C LYS A 120 -6.89 4.02 10.94
N LEU A 121 -6.55 2.73 11.00
CA LEU A 121 -5.99 1.99 9.87
C LEU A 121 -6.86 2.27 8.64
N ARG A 122 -6.42 3.24 7.84
CA ARG A 122 -7.05 3.77 6.63
C ARG A 122 -5.91 3.75 5.63
N GLY A 123 -5.70 2.57 5.03
CA GLY A 123 -4.59 2.29 4.12
C GLY A 123 -3.97 0.91 4.27
N PRO A 124 -3.23 0.44 3.24
CA PRO A 124 -2.96 -0.97 2.96
C PRO A 124 -2.05 -1.60 4.02
N CYS A 125 -2.63 -2.05 5.12
CA CYS A 125 -1.93 -2.88 6.10
C CYS A 125 -2.04 -4.39 5.77
N ALA A 126 -2.52 -4.73 4.57
CA ALA A 126 -2.43 -6.10 4.05
C ALA A 126 -0.99 -6.48 3.60
N SER A 127 -0.03 -5.55 3.61
CA SER A 127 1.34 -5.82 3.15
C SER A 127 2.50 -5.38 4.04
N THR A 128 2.28 -4.74 5.21
CA THR A 128 3.43 -4.32 6.04
C THR A 128 3.03 -3.96 7.46
N ALA A 129 3.61 -4.66 8.44
CA ALA A 129 3.64 -4.22 9.83
C ALA A 129 4.58 -3.00 9.93
N ALA A 130 4.08 -1.86 10.38
CA ALA A 130 4.91 -0.72 10.77
C ALA A 130 4.74 -0.48 12.27
N VAL A 131 5.80 -0.74 13.03
CA VAL A 131 5.94 -0.30 14.42
C VAL A 131 6.07 1.22 14.43
N ARG A 132 5.27 1.93 15.24
CA ARG A 132 5.48 3.35 15.57
C ARG A 132 5.41 3.56 17.08
N ALA A 133 6.52 3.98 17.68
CA ALA A 133 6.60 4.33 19.09
C ALA A 133 6.02 5.73 19.39
N ARG A 134 5.61 5.91 20.65
CA ARG A 134 4.91 7.09 21.22
C ARG A 134 5.83 8.32 21.32
N ARG A 135 5.24 9.53 21.23
CA ARG A 135 5.74 10.71 21.97
C ARG A 135 4.61 11.33 22.82
N PRO A 136 4.90 11.95 23.97
CA PRO A 136 3.90 12.63 24.79
C PRO A 136 3.40 13.89 24.09
N ALA A 137 2.16 14.29 24.38
CA ALA A 137 1.47 15.38 23.73
C ALA A 137 2.16 16.74 23.95
N ARG A 138 2.58 17.38 22.86
CA ARG A 138 2.68 18.84 22.78
C ARG A 138 1.94 19.31 21.54
N SER A 139 1.14 20.36 21.73
CA SER A 139 0.29 21.02 20.75
C SER A 139 1.05 21.34 19.46
N GLY A 140 0.68 20.65 18.39
CA GLY A 140 1.25 20.79 17.05
C GLY A 140 0.71 19.66 16.18
N THR A 141 0.32 19.98 14.95
CA THR A 141 -0.37 19.10 14.01
C THR A 141 0.24 17.68 13.96
N ARG A 142 -0.56 16.67 14.34
CA ARG A 142 -0.18 15.24 14.32
C ARG A 142 -0.02 14.74 12.88
N ARG A 143 1.13 14.95 12.24
CA ARG A 143 1.46 14.20 11.01
C ARG A 143 1.93 12.80 11.38
N GLY A 144 1.20 11.79 10.91
CA GLY A 144 1.65 10.40 10.89
C GLY A 144 2.83 10.22 9.95
N SER A 145 3.64 9.18 10.17
CA SER A 145 4.57 8.72 9.14
C SER A 145 3.75 8.14 7.97
N PHE A 146 4.03 8.59 6.75
CA PHE A 146 3.40 8.10 5.52
C PHE A 146 4.32 7.07 4.88
N GLY A 147 4.27 5.82 5.34
CA GLY A 147 4.97 4.72 4.70
C GLY A 147 4.13 4.12 3.58
N ASN A 148 4.50 4.38 2.32
CA ASN A 148 3.96 3.66 1.15
C ASN A 148 4.95 2.56 0.78
N TYR A 149 4.77 1.37 1.36
CA TYR A 149 5.61 0.23 1.06
C TYR A 149 5.08 -0.51 -0.16
N MET A 150 5.96 -0.74 -1.14
CA MET A 150 5.70 -1.65 -2.25
C MET A 150 6.54 -2.90 -2.07
N LEU A 151 5.94 -4.04 -2.38
CA LEU A 151 6.63 -5.33 -2.48
C LEU A 151 6.39 -5.89 -3.88
N ALA A 152 7.46 -6.30 -4.55
CA ALA A 152 7.39 -6.89 -5.88
C ALA A 152 8.11 -8.24 -5.87
N ALA A 153 7.51 -9.23 -6.53
CA ALA A 153 8.11 -10.54 -6.69
C ALA A 153 7.55 -11.25 -7.92
N ARG A 154 8.31 -12.22 -8.45
CA ARG A 154 7.82 -13.14 -9.47
C ARG A 154 6.90 -14.20 -8.87
N LYS A 155 6.04 -14.80 -9.71
CA LYS A 155 5.23 -15.96 -9.31
C LYS A 155 6.12 -17.06 -8.76
N GLY A 156 5.67 -17.73 -7.72
CA GLY A 156 6.43 -18.79 -7.06
C GLY A 156 7.59 -18.30 -6.19
N CYS A 157 7.70 -17.00 -5.91
CA CYS A 157 8.70 -16.48 -4.99
C CYS A 157 8.50 -17.08 -3.58
N VAL A 158 9.45 -17.93 -3.18
CA VAL A 158 9.42 -18.64 -1.89
C VAL A 158 9.38 -17.67 -0.71
N PHE A 159 10.12 -16.55 -0.81
CA PHE A 159 10.11 -15.50 0.21
C PHE A 159 8.71 -14.92 0.43
N ILE A 160 8.01 -14.53 -0.64
CA ILE A 160 6.64 -13.99 -0.52
C ILE A 160 5.68 -15.04 0.01
N GLY A 161 5.80 -16.29 -0.45
CA GLY A 161 4.98 -17.39 0.05
C GLY A 161 5.15 -17.59 1.55
N ASN A 162 6.38 -17.59 2.05
CA ASN A 162 6.67 -17.72 3.48
C ASN A 162 6.26 -16.48 4.29
N TRP A 163 6.50 -15.28 3.75
CA TRP A 163 6.06 -14.02 4.35
C TRP A 163 4.53 -14.01 4.53
N HIS A 164 3.78 -14.45 3.52
CA HIS A 164 2.31 -14.53 3.59
C HIS A 164 1.83 -15.58 4.61
N LYS A 165 2.48 -16.74 4.69
CA LYS A 165 2.19 -17.75 5.73
C LYS A 165 2.46 -17.19 7.14
N GLY A 166 3.60 -16.52 7.33
CA GLY A 166 3.93 -15.84 8.58
C GLY A 166 2.89 -14.77 8.94
N TYR A 167 2.47 -13.95 7.98
CA TYR A 167 1.36 -13.01 8.14
C TYR A 167 0.09 -13.71 8.65
N LYS A 168 -0.32 -14.83 8.07
CA LYS A 168 -1.50 -15.57 8.56
C LYS A 168 -1.34 -16.05 10.01
N GLU A 169 -0.17 -16.57 10.37
CA GLU A 169 0.09 -17.02 11.74
C GLU A 169 0.12 -15.85 12.75
N PHE A 170 0.64 -14.68 12.37
CA PHE A 170 0.63 -13.47 13.23
C PHE A 170 -0.77 -13.09 13.68
N TRP A 171 -1.73 -13.22 12.78
CA TRP A 171 -3.12 -12.81 13.00
C TRP A 171 -4.01 -13.95 13.49
N LYS A 172 -3.46 -15.14 13.74
CA LYS A 172 -4.23 -16.29 14.19
C LYS A 172 -4.76 -16.08 15.61
N GLY A 173 -6.08 -16.16 15.76
CA GLY A 173 -6.75 -15.94 17.05
C GLY A 173 -6.70 -14.49 17.57
N GLY A 174 -6.13 -13.56 16.79
CA GLY A 174 -5.92 -12.17 17.18
C GLY A 174 -6.58 -11.18 16.22
N THR A 175 -7.02 -10.05 16.76
CA THR A 175 -7.62 -8.95 15.99
C THR A 175 -6.80 -7.67 16.09
N ASN A 176 -5.67 -7.68 16.79
CA ASN A 176 -4.85 -6.50 17.05
C ASN A 176 -3.36 -6.87 16.97
N VAL A 177 -2.55 -5.93 16.47
CA VAL A 177 -1.08 -6.00 16.40
C VAL A 177 -0.39 -5.98 17.77
N ASP A 178 -1.11 -5.57 18.82
CA ASP A 178 -0.58 -5.48 20.18
C ASP A 178 0.00 -6.85 20.61
N GLY A 179 1.29 -6.86 20.99
CA GLY A 179 1.96 -8.08 21.43
C GLY A 179 2.60 -8.91 20.31
N PHE A 180 2.56 -8.49 19.05
CA PHE A 180 3.24 -9.21 17.95
C PHE A 180 4.74 -9.44 18.23
N HIS A 181 5.41 -8.45 18.84
CA HIS A 181 6.82 -8.54 19.25
C HIS A 181 7.10 -9.60 20.33
N LYS A 182 6.07 -10.17 20.97
CA LYS A 182 6.19 -11.26 21.96
C LYS A 182 5.98 -12.63 21.34
N LEU A 183 5.56 -12.69 20.07
CA LEU A 183 5.32 -13.96 19.41
C LEU A 183 6.67 -14.64 19.12
N PRO A 184 6.80 -15.95 19.36
CA PRO A 184 8.05 -16.68 19.14
C PRO A 184 8.66 -16.48 17.75
N LEU A 185 7.83 -16.18 16.75
CA LEU A 185 8.24 -15.94 15.37
C LEU A 185 9.16 -14.70 15.19
N VAL A 186 9.04 -13.68 16.05
CA VAL A 186 9.76 -12.40 15.92
C VAL A 186 10.27 -11.82 17.24
N GLN A 187 10.11 -12.53 18.34
CA GLN A 187 10.56 -12.08 19.66
C GLN A 187 12.06 -11.72 19.68
N ASP A 188 12.87 -12.42 18.88
CA ASP A 188 14.32 -12.22 18.82
C ASP A 188 14.72 -10.98 17.99
N ILE A 189 13.81 -10.42 17.19
CA ILE A 189 14.05 -9.15 16.49
C ILE A 189 14.08 -7.99 17.49
N GLY A 190 13.44 -8.16 18.66
CA GLY A 190 13.31 -7.12 19.66
C GLY A 190 12.45 -5.94 19.19
N LEU A 191 12.36 -4.92 20.04
CA LEU A 191 11.82 -3.63 19.65
C LEU A 191 12.97 -2.76 19.13
N ALA A 192 12.76 -2.09 18.00
CA ALA A 192 13.72 -1.13 17.45
C ALA A 192 13.65 0.20 18.24
N GLU A 193 13.96 0.15 19.54
CA GLU A 193 13.81 1.29 20.45
C GLU A 193 14.81 2.41 20.13
N ASP A 194 15.97 2.08 19.54
CA ASP A 194 17.08 3.00 19.27
C ASP A 194 17.26 3.40 17.79
N MET A 195 16.37 2.99 16.87
CA MET A 195 16.46 3.39 15.45
C MET A 195 15.91 4.79 15.14
N ALA A 196 15.73 5.63 16.15
CA ALA A 196 15.11 6.95 16.05
C ALA A 196 16.11 8.11 15.88
N ASP A 197 17.42 7.84 15.82
CA ASP A 197 18.48 8.84 15.74
C ASP A 197 18.67 9.39 14.31
N TRP A 198 17.59 9.90 13.72
CA TRP A 198 17.66 10.66 12.48
C TRP A 198 17.88 12.14 12.80
N ASN A 199 19.09 12.46 13.29
CA ASN A 199 19.60 13.83 13.29
C ASN A 199 20.13 14.15 11.88
N PHE A 200 19.21 14.41 10.95
CA PHE A 200 19.52 15.07 9.68
C PHE A 200 19.02 16.51 9.70
#